data_AF-A0A952FTV8-F1
#
_entry.id   AF-A0A952FTV8-F1
#
_cell.length_a   1.000
_cell.length_b   1.000
_cell.length_c   1.000
_cell.angle_alpha   90.00
_cell.angle_beta   90.00
_cell.angle_gamma   90.00
#
_symmetry.space_group_name_H-M   'P 1'
#
loop_
_entity.id
_entity.type
_entity.pdbx_description
1 polymer ?
#
loop_
_entity_poly.entity_id
_entity_poly.type
_entity_poly.pdbx_seq_one_letter_code
_entity_poly.pdbx_strand_id
1 'polypeptide(L)'
;MAAEIGKSPAQVALAWTLLNRAVTAPIIGARTAAQLEDNLGALDVVLSDDQRARLEAASAIDLGFPHEFLVRPLTRNVMFGDVRIAPRL
;
A
#
# COMPACT_ATOMS: atom_id res chain seq x y z
N MET A 1 -7.69 -7.83 -13.25
CA MET A 1 -6.63 -8.32 -12.34
C MET A 1 -7.10 -9.46 -11.45
N ALA A 2 -8.00 -9.26 -10.47
CA ALA A 2 -8.43 -10.36 -9.59
C ALA A 2 -8.95 -11.59 -10.38
N ALA A 3 -9.76 -11.35 -11.41
CA ALA A 3 -10.21 -12.38 -12.35
C ALA A 3 -9.08 -13.02 -13.19
N GLU A 4 -7.99 -12.30 -13.47
CA GLU A 4 -6.84 -12.80 -14.24
C GLU A 4 -6.10 -13.91 -13.46
N ILE A 5 -6.15 -13.88 -12.13
CA ILE A 5 -5.48 -14.84 -11.24
C ILE A 5 -6.45 -15.73 -10.45
N GLY A 6 -7.75 -15.68 -10.76
CA GLY A 6 -8.77 -16.51 -10.11
C GLY A 6 -8.94 -16.24 -8.61
N LYS A 7 -8.74 -15.00 -8.17
CA LYS A 7 -8.86 -14.58 -6.76
C LYS A 7 -9.98 -13.57 -6.57
N SER A 8 -10.50 -13.46 -5.35
CA SER A 8 -11.49 -12.44 -5.03
C SER A 8 -10.83 -11.04 -4.97
N PRO A 9 -11.57 -9.95 -5.24
CA PRO A 9 -11.04 -8.61 -5.06
C PRO A 9 -10.55 -8.33 -3.63
N ALA A 10 -11.21 -8.91 -2.62
CA ALA A 10 -10.79 -8.79 -1.23
C ALA A 10 -9.43 -9.46 -0.99
N GLN A 11 -9.22 -10.66 -1.53
CA GLN A 11 -7.94 -11.35 -1.46
C GLN A 11 -6.81 -10.54 -2.10
N VAL A 12 -7.04 -9.96 -3.28
CA VAL A 12 -6.05 -9.11 -3.95
C VAL A 12 -5.74 -7.85 -3.15
N ALA A 13 -6.75 -7.17 -2.61
CA ALA A 13 -6.56 -5.95 -1.83
C ALA A 13 -5.80 -6.21 -0.52
N LEU A 14 -6.10 -7.32 0.17
CA LEU A 14 -5.42 -7.72 1.40
C LEU A 14 -3.98 -8.15 1.13
N ALA A 15 -3.74 -8.94 0.08
CA ALA A 15 -2.40 -9.31 -0.34
C ALA A 15 -1.56 -8.08 -0.71
N TRP A 16 -2.14 -7.14 -1.44
CA TRP A 16 -1.52 -5.85 -1.75
C TRP A 16 -1.14 -5.07 -0.48
N THR A 17 -2.07 -4.99 0.47
CA THR A 17 -1.87 -4.30 1.75
C THR A 17 -0.74 -4.94 2.56
N LEU A 18 -0.64 -6.27 2.57
CA LEU A 18 0.40 -7.04 3.27
C LEU A 18 1.80 -6.87 2.66
N LEU A 19 1.92 -6.47 1.39
CA LEU A 19 3.21 -6.17 0.76
C LEU A 19 3.82 -4.85 1.25
N ASN A 20 3.02 -3.97 1.86
CA ASN A 20 3.50 -2.68 2.34
C ASN A 20 4.25 -2.86 3.67
N ARG A 21 5.55 -2.56 3.69
CA ARG A 21 6.39 -2.64 4.90
C ARG A 21 5.92 -1.77 6.06
N ALA A 22 5.16 -0.72 5.81
CA ALA A 22 4.57 0.12 6.86
C ALA A 22 3.39 -0.56 7.56
N VAL A 23 2.84 -1.63 7.00
CA VAL A 23 1.72 -2.39 7.56
C VAL A 23 2.26 -3.58 8.35
N THR A 24 2.05 -3.58 9.67
CA THR A 24 2.36 -4.75 10.51
C THR A 24 1.35 -5.88 10.31
N ALA A 25 0.07 -5.54 10.34
CA ALA A 25 -1.03 -6.46 10.02
C ALA A 25 -2.28 -5.64 9.64
N PRO A 26 -3.05 -6.05 8.61
CA PRO A 26 -4.33 -5.44 8.30
C PRO A 26 -5.39 -5.87 9.32
N ILE A 27 -6.26 -4.94 9.71
CA ILE A 27 -7.47 -5.25 10.47
C ILE A 27 -8.55 -5.62 9.45
N ILE A 28 -9.05 -6.85 9.50
CA ILE A 28 -10.05 -7.37 8.57
C ILE A 28 -11.40 -7.57 9.25
N GLY A 29 -12.48 -7.22 8.56
CA GLY A 29 -13.85 -7.47 8.98
C GLY A 29 -14.49 -8.56 8.11
N ALA A 30 -15.28 -9.43 8.73
CA ALA A 30 -16.11 -10.42 8.06
C ALA A 30 -17.43 -10.59 8.81
N ARG A 31 -18.56 -10.66 8.09
CA ARG A 31 -19.88 -10.88 8.69
C ARG A 31 -20.25 -12.35 8.78
N THR A 32 -19.53 -13.20 8.05
CA THR A 32 -19.75 -14.66 7.99
C THR A 32 -18.41 -15.39 7.98
N ALA A 33 -18.42 -16.67 8.37
CA ALA A 33 -17.24 -17.52 8.32
C ALA A 33 -16.67 -17.65 6.89
N ALA A 34 -17.54 -17.82 5.89
CA ALA A 34 -17.12 -17.90 4.49
C ALA A 34 -16.39 -16.63 4.00
N GLN A 35 -16.78 -15.44 4.47
CA GLN A 35 -16.06 -14.20 4.16
C GLN A 35 -14.70 -14.14 4.84
N LEU A 36 -14.60 -14.64 6.09
CA LEU A 36 -13.34 -14.73 6.79
C LEU A 36 -12.39 -15.69 6.06
N GLU A 37 -12.89 -16.86 5.67
CA GLU A 37 -12.14 -17.85 4.89
C GLU A 37 -11.67 -17.27 3.54
N ASP A 38 -12.55 -16.58 2.81
CA ASP A 38 -12.15 -15.90 1.57
C ASP A 38 -11.04 -14.87 1.82
N ASN A 39 -11.19 -14.02 2.84
CA ASN A 39 -10.17 -13.02 3.20
C ASN A 39 -8.81 -13.66 3.52
N LEU A 40 -8.80 -14.80 4.23
CA LEU A 40 -7.56 -15.52 4.58
C LEU A 40 -6.84 -16.08 3.34
N GLY A 41 -7.58 -16.39 2.27
CA GLY A 41 -6.99 -16.80 0.99
C GLY A 41 -6.11 -15.73 0.32
N ALA A 42 -6.07 -14.50 0.86
CA ALA A 42 -5.10 -13.46 0.50
C ALA A 42 -3.65 -13.89 0.71
N LEU A 43 -3.39 -14.76 1.69
CA LEU A 43 -2.04 -15.25 2.00
C LEU A 43 -1.44 -16.11 0.89
N ASP A 44 -2.29 -16.69 0.04
CA ASP A 44 -1.88 -17.50 -1.12
C ASP A 44 -1.80 -16.69 -2.42
N VAL A 45 -2.01 -15.37 -2.36
CA VAL A 45 -1.96 -14.51 -3.55
C VAL A 45 -0.53 -14.05 -3.78
N VAL A 46 0.02 -14.44 -4.92
CA VAL A 46 1.31 -13.92 -5.42
C VAL A 46 1.01 -12.94 -6.56
N LEU A 47 1.38 -11.67 -6.37
CA LEU A 47 1.25 -10.63 -7.38
C LEU A 47 2.55 -10.51 -8.18
N SER A 48 2.46 -10.53 -9.51
CA SER A 48 3.60 -10.23 -10.37
C SER A 48 4.02 -8.77 -10.26
N ASP A 49 5.22 -8.43 -10.70
CA ASP A 49 5.69 -7.04 -10.70
C ASP A 49 4.81 -6.10 -11.54
N ASP A 50 4.29 -6.59 -12.66
CA ASP A 50 3.32 -5.85 -13.49
C ASP A 50 2.01 -5.59 -12.73
N GLN A 51 1.49 -6.60 -12.06
CA GLN A 51 0.26 -6.47 -11.26
C GLN A 51 0.46 -5.51 -10.09
N ARG A 52 1.61 -5.60 -9.40
CA ARG A 52 1.99 -4.65 -8.35
C ARG A 52 2.07 -3.23 -8.89
N ALA A 53 2.73 -3.01 -10.03
CA ALA A 53 2.85 -1.69 -10.63
C ALA A 53 1.48 -1.10 -11.03
N ARG A 54 0.57 -1.92 -11.56
CA ARG A 54 -0.81 -1.53 -11.87
C ARG A 54 -1.59 -1.14 -10.60
N LEU A 55 -1.40 -1.85 -9.49
CA LEU A 55 -2.03 -1.52 -8.20
C LEU A 55 -1.47 -0.24 -7.60
N GLU A 56 -0.15 -0.06 -7.62
CA GLU A 56 0.51 1.19 -7.21
C GLU A 56 -0.08 2.39 -7.96
N ALA A 57 -0.10 2.32 -9.29
CA ALA A 57 -0.62 3.38 -10.13
C ALA A 57 -2.11 3.67 -9.85
N ALA A 58 -2.92 2.64 -9.63
CA ALA A 58 -4.34 2.80 -9.32
C ALA A 58 -4.59 3.38 -7.91
N SER A 59 -3.68 3.13 -6.97
CA SER A 59 -3.79 3.60 -5.58
C SER A 59 -3.06 4.93 -5.32
N ALA A 60 -2.30 5.43 -6.29
CA ALA A 60 -1.56 6.66 -6.18
C ALA A 60 -2.49 7.86 -5.89
N ILE A 61 -2.14 8.63 -4.86
CA ILE A 61 -2.84 9.85 -4.49
C ILE A 61 -1.96 11.06 -4.81
N ASP A 62 -2.59 12.18 -5.16
CA ASP A 62 -1.93 13.48 -5.09
C ASP A 62 -1.79 13.86 -3.61
N LEU A 63 -0.55 14.04 -3.16
CA LEU A 63 -0.27 14.38 -1.77
C LEU A 63 -0.66 15.82 -1.44
N GLY A 64 -0.68 16.73 -2.44
CA GLY A 64 -1.10 18.12 -2.28
C GLY A 64 -0.44 18.88 -1.12
N PHE A 65 -1.10 19.94 -0.66
CA PHE A 65 -0.67 20.69 0.54
C PHE A 65 -1.07 19.93 1.83
N PRO A 66 -0.22 19.88 2.88
CA PRO A 66 1.11 20.50 2.99
C PRO A 66 2.26 19.63 2.48
N HIS A 67 2.01 18.39 2.10
CA HIS A 67 3.04 17.42 1.77
C HIS A 67 3.99 17.90 0.66
N GLU A 68 3.47 18.43 -0.45
CA GLU A 68 4.26 19.02 -1.53
C GLU A 68 5.06 20.24 -1.08
N PHE A 69 4.50 21.08 -0.21
CA PHE A 69 5.18 22.26 0.32
C PHE A 69 6.34 21.87 1.23
N LEU A 70 6.16 20.84 2.08
CA LEU A 70 7.14 20.37 3.05
C LEU A 70 8.36 19.69 2.40
N VAL A 71 8.19 19.07 1.23
CA VAL A 71 9.30 18.42 0.50
C VAL A 71 10.12 19.39 -0.37
N ARG A 72 9.69 20.65 -0.53
CA ARG A 72 10.45 21.65 -1.31
C ARG A 72 11.83 21.92 -0.69
N PRO A 73 12.90 22.07 -1.50
CA PRO A 73 14.25 22.30 -0.98
C PRO A 73 14.36 23.46 0.00
N LEU A 74 13.74 24.61 -0.32
CA LEU A 74 13.75 25.78 0.56
C LEU A 74 13.06 25.49 1.90
N THR A 75 11.85 24.93 1.88
CA THR A 75 11.09 24.59 3.08
C THR A 75 11.84 23.60 3.95
N ARG A 76 12.40 22.55 3.34
CA ARG A 76 13.18 21.52 4.04
C ARG A 76 14.44 22.11 4.69
N ASN A 77 15.16 22.99 4.00
CA ASN A 77 16.35 23.67 4.53
C ASN A 77 16.00 24.60 5.70
N VAL A 78 14.88 25.31 5.64
CA VAL A 78 14.41 26.16 6.75
C VAL A 78 14.01 25.31 7.97
N MET A 79 13.34 24.19 7.76
CA MET A 79 12.87 23.33 8.86
C MET A 79 13.99 22.51 9.53
N PHE A 80 14.92 21.98 8.74
CA PHE A 80 15.92 21.02 9.23
C PHE A 80 17.37 21.53 9.14
N GLY A 81 17.62 22.73 8.59
CA GLY A 81 18.97 23.21 8.30
C GLY A 81 19.71 22.29 7.34
N ASP A 82 21.01 22.07 7.61
CA ASP A 82 21.85 21.15 6.84
C ASP A 82 21.69 19.67 7.24
N VAL A 83 20.72 19.34 8.11
CA VAL A 83 20.50 17.97 8.57
C VAL A 83 19.94 17.10 7.44
N ARG A 84 20.72 16.08 7.05
CA ARG A 84 20.30 15.07 6.07
C ARG A 84 19.64 13.88 6.77
N ILE A 85 18.31 13.79 6.67
CA ILE A 85 17.54 12.63 7.12
C ILE A 85 17.55 11.57 6.00
N ALA A 86 18.18 10.42 6.27
CA ALA A 86 18.12 9.27 5.38
C ALA A 86 16.74 8.62 5.42
N PRO A 87 16.21 8.12 4.28
CA PRO A 87 14.99 7.31 4.29
C PRO A 87 15.22 6.04 5.13
N ARG A 88 14.24 5.66 5.92
CA ARG A 88 14.25 4.34 6.56
C ARG A 88 13.91 3.32 5.47
N LEU A 89 14.84 2.41 5.17
CA LEU A 89 14.67 1.31 4.22
C LEU A 89 13.55 0.37 4.69
#